data_AF-A0A7X6ZFH1-F1
#
_entry.id   AF-A0A7X6ZFH1-F1
#
_cell.length_a   1.000
_cell.length_b   1.000
_cell.length_c   1.000
_cell.angle_alpha   90.00
_cell.angle_beta   90.00
_cell.angle_gamma   90.00
#
_symmetry.space_group_name_H-M   'P 1'
#
loop_
_entity.id
_entity.type
_entity.pdbx_description
1 polymer ?
#
loop_
_entity_poly.entity_id
_entity_poly.type
_entity_poly.pdbx_seq_one_letter_code
_entity_poly.pdbx_strand_id
1 'polypeptide(L)'
;MIVITMTDCPVGLRGDLTKWLLEVNTGVFVGQVSARVRDNLWERIKETAKDGRVTMVFSTNNEQKLDFRIHNSTWEPIDFDGIKLILRPSPSRIKQLGELRLGFSKASKRQIAKRAEKKRGANTPDDYVVIDIETSGLNPEEHEIIELGAILVEAHKIKERFSVLVQPQKDIAEQIENITGITNAMLREEGVDISIAMQRFIAFMDGLPVVAHNADFDYSFLRKACALCNLPLFSNRSICTLILSRRKIRKVDNYKLITLAKHFGIPTTKMHRSLADCEITYQLYEKLINLDTSGL
;
A
#
# COMPACT_ATOMS: atom_id res chain seq x y z
N MET A 1 -45.52 17.12 -10.01
CA MET A 1 -44.15 17.71 -10.11
C MET A 1 -43.16 16.56 -10.21
N ILE A 2 -42.03 16.75 -10.91
CA ILE A 2 -40.93 15.79 -10.95
C ILE A 2 -39.60 16.47 -10.58
N VAL A 3 -38.71 15.72 -9.94
CA VAL A 3 -37.32 16.10 -9.64
C VAL A 3 -36.42 14.98 -10.13
N ILE A 4 -35.39 15.30 -10.90
CA ILE A 4 -34.40 14.34 -11.39
C ILE A 4 -33.02 14.73 -10.88
N THR A 5 -32.35 13.80 -10.20
CA THR A 5 -30.94 13.95 -9.80
C THR A 5 -30.06 13.02 -10.62
N MET A 6 -28.96 13.53 -11.15
CA MET A 6 -28.05 12.83 -12.05
C MET A 6 -26.61 12.92 -11.56
N THR A 7 -25.83 11.86 -11.78
CA THR A 7 -24.40 11.82 -11.47
C THR A 7 -23.67 10.97 -12.52
N ASP A 8 -22.52 11.44 -13.01
CA ASP A 8 -21.70 10.75 -14.02
C ASP A 8 -22.45 10.45 -15.34
N CYS A 9 -23.44 11.28 -15.70
CA CYS A 9 -24.23 11.12 -16.92
C CYS A 9 -23.64 11.89 -18.12
N PRO A 10 -23.87 11.44 -19.37
CA PRO A 10 -23.41 12.14 -20.57
C PRO A 10 -23.98 13.56 -20.70
N VAL A 11 -23.18 14.49 -21.23
CA VAL A 11 -23.60 15.90 -21.47
C VAL A 11 -24.82 16.00 -22.38
N GLY A 12 -24.94 15.09 -23.36
CA GLY A 12 -26.10 15.04 -24.27
C GLY A 12 -27.43 14.78 -23.55
N LEU A 13 -27.44 13.97 -22.49
CA LEU A 13 -28.64 13.73 -21.69
C LEU A 13 -29.03 14.98 -20.90
N ARG A 14 -28.04 15.70 -20.36
CA ARG A 14 -28.24 16.96 -19.64
C ARG A 14 -28.96 17.99 -20.52
N GLY A 15 -28.43 18.22 -21.73
CA GLY A 15 -29.03 19.16 -22.70
C GLY A 15 -30.38 18.69 -23.26
N ASP A 16 -30.67 17.40 -23.22
CA ASP A 16 -31.97 16.88 -23.62
C ASP A 16 -33.04 17.09 -22.55
N LEU A 17 -32.69 16.96 -21.26
CA LEU A 17 -33.60 17.22 -20.15
C LEU A 17 -33.94 18.70 -19.99
N THR A 18 -33.01 19.62 -20.31
CA THR A 18 -33.28 21.07 -20.26
C THR A 18 -34.39 21.52 -21.22
N LYS A 19 -34.80 20.69 -22.18
CA LYS A 19 -35.94 20.96 -23.06
C LYS A 19 -37.29 20.89 -22.33
N TRP A 20 -37.33 20.19 -21.20
CA TRP A 20 -38.57 19.89 -20.47
C TRP A 20 -38.52 20.35 -19.00
N LEU A 21 -37.32 20.49 -18.45
CA LEU A 21 -37.07 20.73 -17.02
C LEU A 21 -36.07 21.86 -16.82
N LEU A 22 -36.13 22.50 -15.67
CA LEU A 22 -35.18 23.53 -15.25
C LEU A 22 -34.08 22.89 -14.42
N GLU A 23 -32.82 23.14 -14.79
CA GLU A 23 -31.69 22.74 -13.97
C GLU A 23 -31.43 23.78 -12.87
N VAL A 24 -31.76 23.44 -11.62
CA VAL A 24 -31.64 24.34 -10.47
C VAL A 24 -30.29 24.24 -9.76
N ASN A 25 -29.59 23.13 -9.95
CA ASN A 25 -28.21 22.89 -9.53
C ASN A 25 -27.59 21.84 -10.46
N THR A 26 -26.28 21.70 -10.46
CA THR A 26 -25.56 20.73 -11.29
C THR A 26 -26.13 19.33 -11.07
N GLY A 27 -26.73 18.77 -12.13
CA GLY A 27 -27.34 17.44 -12.12
C GLY A 27 -28.70 17.38 -11.42
N VAL A 28 -29.33 18.50 -11.05
CA VAL A 28 -30.63 18.55 -10.39
C VAL A 28 -31.63 19.30 -11.27
N PHE A 29 -32.62 18.56 -11.77
CA PHE A 29 -33.66 19.06 -12.67
C PHE A 29 -35.01 19.05 -11.98
N VAL A 30 -35.78 20.12 -12.14
CA VAL A 30 -37.13 20.24 -11.57
C VAL A 30 -38.08 20.71 -12.65
N GLY A 31 -39.29 20.15 -12.66
CA GLY A 31 -40.34 20.63 -13.55
C GLY A 31 -41.67 19.93 -13.35
N GLN A 32 -42.67 20.41 -14.08
CA GLN A 32 -44.01 19.86 -14.07
C GLN A 32 -44.32 19.31 -15.45
N VAL A 33 -44.50 17.99 -15.53
CA VAL A 33 -44.81 17.27 -16.77
C VAL A 33 -45.93 16.27 -16.52
N SER A 34 -46.64 15.87 -17.57
CA SER A 34 -47.67 14.84 -17.50
C SER A 34 -47.04 13.46 -17.22
N ALA A 35 -47.84 12.50 -16.74
CA ALA A 35 -47.38 11.13 -16.49
C ALA A 35 -46.76 10.49 -17.74
N ARG A 36 -47.37 10.72 -18.92
CA ARG A 36 -46.87 10.23 -20.21
C ARG A 36 -45.48 10.81 -20.55
N VAL A 37 -45.30 12.11 -20.36
CA VAL A 37 -44.01 12.77 -20.62
C VAL A 37 -42.96 12.29 -19.62
N ARG A 38 -43.31 12.16 -18.33
CA ARG A 38 -42.43 11.57 -17.30
C ARG A 38 -41.96 10.18 -17.69
N ASP A 39 -42.87 9.32 -18.14
CA ASP A 39 -42.54 7.93 -18.49
C ASP A 39 -41.65 7.86 -19.73
N ASN A 40 -41.91 8.68 -20.75
CA ASN A 40 -41.01 8.80 -21.91
C ASN A 40 -39.63 9.36 -21.54
N LEU A 41 -39.56 10.36 -20.66
CA LEU A 41 -38.29 10.88 -20.15
C LEU A 41 -37.51 9.79 -19.41
N TRP A 42 -38.19 8.95 -18.64
CA TRP A 42 -37.57 7.84 -17.93
C TRP A 42 -36.96 6.79 -18.87
N GLU A 43 -37.67 6.40 -19.94
CA GLU A 43 -37.13 5.46 -20.93
C GLU A 43 -35.88 6.03 -21.62
N ARG A 44 -35.94 7.31 -22.05
CA ARG A 44 -34.79 7.99 -22.68
C ARG A 44 -33.59 8.10 -21.73
N ILE A 45 -33.85 8.32 -20.44
CA ILE A 45 -32.82 8.30 -19.40
C ILE A 45 -32.15 6.92 -19.33
N LYS A 46 -32.93 5.82 -19.27
CA LYS A 46 -32.36 4.46 -19.21
C LYS A 46 -31.52 4.12 -20.45
N GLU A 47 -31.95 4.56 -21.63
CA GLU A 47 -31.22 4.32 -22.89
C GLU A 47 -29.91 5.11 -22.96
N THR A 48 -29.90 6.33 -22.42
CA THR A 48 -28.77 7.25 -22.57
C THR A 48 -27.78 7.17 -21.41
N ALA A 49 -28.25 6.91 -20.19
CA ALA A 49 -27.46 6.94 -18.97
C ALA A 49 -26.76 5.59 -18.70
N LYS A 50 -25.86 5.17 -19.60
CA LYS A 50 -25.14 3.87 -19.52
C LYS A 50 -24.58 3.53 -18.14
N ASP A 51 -23.61 4.33 -17.67
CA ASP A 51 -22.95 4.16 -16.37
C ASP A 51 -23.38 5.23 -15.35
N GLY A 52 -24.09 6.25 -15.81
CA GLY A 52 -24.54 7.37 -15.00
C GLY A 52 -25.69 6.98 -14.08
N ARG A 53 -25.69 7.53 -12.87
CA ARG A 53 -26.74 7.33 -11.87
C ARG A 53 -27.82 8.36 -12.03
N VAL A 54 -29.07 7.91 -12.06
CA VAL A 54 -30.24 8.81 -12.14
C VAL A 54 -31.30 8.39 -11.14
N THR A 55 -31.82 9.36 -10.39
CA THR A 55 -33.02 9.18 -9.55
C THR A 55 -34.06 10.18 -10.00
N MET A 56 -35.26 9.72 -10.30
CA MET A 56 -36.42 10.55 -10.61
C MET A 56 -37.43 10.39 -9.49
N VAL A 57 -37.79 11.48 -8.83
CA VAL A 57 -38.88 11.56 -7.85
C VAL A 57 -40.05 12.28 -8.50
N PHE A 58 -41.27 11.80 -8.30
CA PHE A 58 -42.46 12.43 -8.85
C PHE A 58 -43.66 12.30 -7.90
N SER A 59 -44.55 13.29 -7.95
CA SER A 59 -45.79 13.25 -7.19
C SER A 59 -46.71 12.13 -7.69
N THR A 60 -47.29 11.36 -6.77
CA THR A 60 -48.31 10.35 -7.08
C THR A 60 -49.37 10.34 -5.98
N ASN A 61 -50.54 9.75 -6.25
CA ASN A 61 -51.61 9.66 -5.25
C ASN A 61 -51.53 8.33 -4.47
N ASN A 62 -50.44 8.16 -3.71
CA ASN A 62 -50.28 7.10 -2.72
C ASN A 62 -50.17 7.72 -1.31
N GLU A 63 -49.97 6.88 -0.29
CA GLU A 63 -49.83 7.32 1.10
C GLU A 63 -48.66 8.30 1.29
N GLN A 64 -47.55 8.09 0.58
CA GLN A 64 -46.35 8.93 0.66
C GLN A 64 -46.45 10.22 -0.17
N LYS A 65 -47.51 10.39 -0.98
CA LYS A 65 -47.71 11.47 -1.96
C LYS A 65 -46.59 11.61 -3.02
N LEU A 66 -45.70 10.63 -3.09
CA LEU A 66 -44.56 10.59 -4.00
C LEU A 66 -44.23 9.16 -4.37
N ASP A 67 -43.58 9.00 -5.51
CA ASP A 67 -42.91 7.78 -5.92
C ASP A 67 -41.60 8.16 -6.63
N PHE A 68 -40.72 7.18 -6.77
CA PHE A 68 -39.40 7.39 -7.34
C PHE A 68 -38.92 6.20 -8.17
N ARG A 69 -38.08 6.49 -9.15
CA ARG A 69 -37.38 5.52 -9.99
C ARG A 69 -35.89 5.77 -9.93
N ILE A 70 -35.13 4.69 -9.96
CA ILE A 70 -33.68 4.73 -9.82
C ILE A 70 -33.05 3.93 -10.96
N HIS A 71 -31.98 4.46 -11.54
CA HIS A 71 -31.18 3.82 -12.56
C HIS A 71 -29.71 3.83 -12.13
N ASN A 72 -29.04 2.69 -12.27
CA ASN A 72 -27.62 2.46 -11.93
C ASN A 72 -27.18 2.81 -10.50
N SER A 73 -28.10 2.94 -9.55
CA SER A 73 -27.73 3.12 -8.14
C SER A 73 -27.31 1.79 -7.50
N THR A 74 -26.54 1.88 -6.43
CA THR A 74 -26.29 0.74 -5.51
C THR A 74 -27.43 0.56 -4.50
N TRP A 75 -28.29 1.56 -4.39
CA TRP A 75 -29.44 1.56 -3.47
C TRP A 75 -30.64 0.95 -4.19
N GLU A 76 -31.26 -0.05 -3.56
CA GLU A 76 -32.37 -0.81 -4.12
C GLU A 76 -33.69 -0.31 -3.50
N PRO A 77 -34.70 0.08 -4.30
CA PRO A 77 -36.04 0.31 -3.78
C PRO A 77 -36.65 -0.99 -3.25
N ILE A 78 -37.21 -0.97 -2.05
CA ILE A 78 -37.92 -2.10 -1.45
C ILE A 78 -39.34 -1.66 -1.03
N ASP A 79 -40.30 -2.55 -1.16
CA ASP A 79 -41.64 -2.37 -0.60
C ASP A 79 -41.65 -2.97 0.81
N PHE A 80 -42.03 -2.17 1.80
CA PHE A 80 -42.24 -2.61 3.17
C PHE A 80 -43.62 -2.15 3.61
N ASP A 81 -44.56 -3.09 3.62
CA ASP A 81 -45.94 -2.86 4.07
C ASP A 81 -46.67 -1.73 3.29
N GLY A 82 -46.49 -1.69 1.96
CA GLY A 82 -47.08 -0.67 1.09
C GLY A 82 -46.31 0.65 1.03
N ILE A 83 -45.25 0.79 1.84
CA ILE A 83 -44.36 1.95 1.84
C ILE A 83 -43.10 1.62 1.04
N LYS A 84 -42.83 2.42 0.00
CA LYS A 84 -41.63 2.28 -0.79
C LYS A 84 -40.45 2.94 -0.07
N LEU A 85 -39.49 2.13 0.35
CA LEU A 85 -38.27 2.53 1.05
C LEU A 85 -37.04 2.34 0.17
N ILE A 86 -35.91 2.91 0.60
CA ILE A 86 -34.61 2.64 0.00
C ILE A 86 -33.76 1.79 0.95
N LEU A 87 -33.35 0.62 0.47
CA LEU A 87 -32.39 -0.22 1.16
C LEU A 87 -30.98 0.30 0.90
N ARG A 88 -30.30 0.75 1.96
CA ARG A 88 -28.87 1.04 1.91
C ARG A 88 -28.10 -0.30 1.93
N PRO A 89 -27.31 -0.61 0.90
CA PRO A 89 -26.54 -1.85 0.88
C PRO A 89 -25.54 -1.88 2.04
N SER A 90 -25.39 -3.06 2.66
CA SER A 90 -24.38 -3.26 3.71
C SER A 90 -22.95 -3.06 3.15
N PRO A 91 -21.96 -2.69 3.98
CA PRO A 91 -20.58 -2.52 3.53
C PRO A 91 -20.02 -3.74 2.78
N SER A 92 -20.40 -4.95 3.18
CA SER A 92 -20.05 -6.21 2.50
C SER A 92 -20.70 -6.34 1.12
N ARG A 93 -21.98 -5.96 0.98
CA ARG A 93 -22.68 -5.98 -0.31
C ARG A 93 -22.24 -4.86 -1.25
N ILE A 94 -21.83 -3.70 -0.72
CA ILE A 94 -21.19 -2.62 -1.50
C ILE A 94 -19.87 -3.12 -2.11
N LYS A 95 -19.07 -3.88 -1.34
CA LYS A 95 -17.81 -4.45 -1.83
C LYS A 95 -18.06 -5.44 -2.98
N GLN A 96 -19.04 -6.34 -2.82
CA GLN A 96 -19.41 -7.32 -3.83
C GLN A 96 -20.00 -6.69 -5.11
N LEU A 97 -20.87 -5.68 -4.98
CA LEU A 97 -21.44 -4.93 -6.11
C LEU A 97 -20.41 -4.01 -6.79
N GLY A 98 -19.45 -3.48 -6.02
CA GLY A 98 -18.33 -2.70 -6.53
C GLY A 98 -17.40 -3.55 -7.40
N GLU A 99 -17.09 -4.77 -6.96
CA GLU A 99 -16.31 -5.76 -7.73
C GLU A 99 -17.03 -6.21 -9.02
N LEU A 100 -18.37 -6.34 -8.99
CA LEU A 100 -19.18 -6.71 -10.16
C LEU A 100 -19.33 -5.60 -11.22
N ARG A 101 -19.23 -4.31 -10.84
CA ARG A 101 -19.37 -3.16 -11.77
C ARG A 101 -18.04 -2.67 -12.37
N LEU A 102 -16.89 -3.15 -11.90
CA LEU A 102 -15.56 -2.72 -12.35
C LEU A 102 -15.08 -3.46 -13.62
N GLY A 103 -15.98 -3.58 -14.59
CA GLY A 103 -15.69 -4.08 -15.94
C GLY A 103 -15.24 -2.97 -16.89
N PHE A 104 -13.93 -2.71 -16.92
CA PHE A 104 -13.15 -2.19 -18.07
C PHE A 104 -13.48 -0.80 -18.66
N SER A 105 -13.02 0.26 -18.00
CA SER A 105 -12.64 1.51 -18.67
C SER A 105 -11.13 1.74 -18.56
N LYS A 106 -10.45 1.97 -19.70
CA LYS A 106 -9.02 2.33 -19.74
C LYS A 106 -8.72 3.59 -18.91
N ALA A 107 -9.70 4.50 -18.78
CA ALA A 107 -9.57 5.72 -17.98
C ALA A 107 -9.64 5.42 -16.48
N SER A 108 -10.55 4.54 -16.05
CA SER A 108 -10.61 4.09 -14.65
C SER A 108 -9.33 3.36 -14.25
N LYS A 109 -8.81 2.45 -15.09
CA LYS A 109 -7.50 1.81 -14.87
C LYS A 109 -6.36 2.83 -14.79
N ARG A 110 -6.35 3.83 -15.67
CA ARG A 110 -5.36 4.93 -15.63
C ARG A 110 -5.51 5.82 -14.39
N GLN A 111 -6.72 6.04 -13.90
CA GLN A 111 -6.97 6.90 -12.74
C GLN A 111 -6.69 6.17 -11.43
N ILE A 112 -6.94 4.85 -11.39
CA ILE A 112 -6.51 3.95 -10.32
C ILE A 112 -4.98 3.86 -10.32
N ALA A 113 -4.35 3.65 -11.48
CA ALA A 113 -2.89 3.68 -11.61
C ALA A 113 -2.29 5.03 -11.19
N LYS A 114 -2.87 6.16 -11.64
CA LYS A 114 -2.47 7.51 -11.20
C LYS A 114 -2.70 7.75 -9.72
N ARG A 115 -3.76 7.19 -9.12
CA ARG A 115 -4.02 7.30 -7.68
C ARG A 115 -3.08 6.41 -6.87
N ALA A 116 -2.69 5.24 -7.41
CA ALA A 116 -1.67 4.38 -6.84
C ALA A 116 -0.29 5.06 -6.92
N GLU A 117 0.09 5.64 -8.07
CA GLU A 117 1.27 6.49 -8.25
C GLU A 117 1.26 7.70 -7.31
N LYS A 118 0.12 8.40 -7.17
CA LYS A 118 -0.02 9.53 -6.24
C LYS A 118 -0.02 9.10 -4.77
N LYS A 119 -0.35 7.83 -4.46
CA LYS A 119 -0.20 7.22 -3.13
C LYS A 119 1.24 6.76 -2.86
N ARG A 120 2.01 6.36 -3.89
CA ARG A 120 3.46 6.09 -3.76
C ARG A 120 4.18 7.32 -3.20
N GLY A 121 3.88 8.51 -3.73
CA GLY A 121 4.52 9.75 -3.29
C GLY A 121 4.16 10.27 -1.88
N ALA A 122 3.24 9.63 -1.14
CA ALA A 122 2.84 10.14 0.18
C ALA A 122 3.46 9.40 1.37
N ASN A 123 4.12 8.25 1.18
CA ASN A 123 4.66 7.49 2.33
C ASN A 123 5.87 6.58 2.08
N THR A 124 6.26 6.33 0.83
CA THR A 124 7.47 5.54 0.50
C THR A 124 8.54 6.49 -0.06
N PRO A 125 9.74 6.55 0.53
CA PRO A 125 10.82 7.40 0.03
C PRO A 125 11.38 6.87 -1.29
N ASP A 126 11.78 7.78 -2.19
CA ASP A 126 12.45 7.43 -3.44
C ASP A 126 13.94 7.08 -3.19
N ASP A 127 14.54 7.73 -2.19
CA ASP A 127 15.92 7.52 -1.74
C ASP A 127 15.93 6.97 -0.31
N TYR A 128 16.63 5.86 -0.11
CA TYR A 128 16.67 5.15 1.17
C TYR A 128 17.89 4.25 1.26
N VAL A 129 18.18 3.78 2.46
CA VAL A 129 19.25 2.81 2.70
C VAL A 129 18.68 1.52 3.19
N VAL A 130 19.01 0.42 2.53
CA VAL A 130 18.71 -0.92 3.04
C VAL A 130 19.84 -1.35 3.95
N ILE A 131 19.53 -1.88 5.12
CA ILE A 131 20.54 -2.41 6.04
C ILE A 131 20.22 -3.83 6.47
N ASP A 132 21.27 -4.53 6.88
CA ASP A 132 21.23 -5.80 7.56
C ASP A 132 22.52 -5.93 8.39
N ILE A 133 22.43 -6.55 9.57
CA ILE A 133 23.60 -6.76 10.44
C ILE A 133 23.73 -8.24 10.81
N GLU A 134 24.97 -8.71 10.89
CA GLU A 134 25.27 -10.00 11.51
C GLU A 134 25.80 -9.76 12.93
N THR A 135 25.42 -10.66 13.84
CA THR A 135 25.72 -10.52 15.28
C THR A 135 26.23 -11.83 15.85
N SER A 136 26.97 -11.76 16.96
CA SER A 136 27.45 -12.95 17.67
C SER A 136 26.35 -13.69 18.46
N GLY A 137 25.11 -13.18 18.44
CA GLY A 137 23.94 -13.79 19.05
C GLY A 137 22.76 -12.83 19.10
N LEU A 138 21.67 -13.19 19.78
CA LEU A 138 20.38 -12.52 19.63
C LEU A 138 20.12 -11.37 20.62
N ASN A 139 20.90 -11.28 21.69
CA ASN A 139 20.69 -10.31 22.76
C ASN A 139 21.73 -9.18 22.65
N PRO A 140 21.33 -7.93 22.33
CA PRO A 140 22.27 -6.83 22.20
C PRO A 140 23.04 -6.57 23.48
N GLU A 141 22.50 -6.86 24.67
CA GLU A 141 23.21 -6.63 25.94
C GLU A 141 24.42 -7.55 26.13
N GLU A 142 24.37 -8.76 25.57
CA GLU A 142 25.36 -9.81 25.77
C GLU A 142 26.24 -10.06 24.54
N HIS A 143 25.77 -9.67 23.36
CA HIS A 143 26.37 -9.99 22.07
C HIS A 143 26.79 -8.73 21.31
N GLU A 144 27.61 -8.94 20.29
CA GLU A 144 28.29 -7.89 19.53
C GLU A 144 27.90 -7.97 18.04
N ILE A 145 28.00 -6.84 17.35
CA ILE A 145 27.89 -6.78 15.89
C ILE A 145 29.19 -7.34 15.31
N ILE A 146 29.09 -8.20 14.29
CA ILE A 146 30.23 -8.82 13.60
C ILE A 146 30.28 -8.48 12.10
N GLU A 147 29.18 -8.05 11.50
CA GLU A 147 29.16 -7.50 10.14
C GLU A 147 28.09 -6.40 10.05
N LEU A 148 28.38 -5.33 9.31
CA LEU A 148 27.41 -4.32 8.92
C LEU A 148 27.29 -4.31 7.40
N GLY A 149 26.09 -4.54 6.89
CA GLY A 149 25.75 -4.41 5.47
C GLY A 149 24.81 -3.23 5.23
N ALA A 150 25.07 -2.46 4.18
CA ALA A 150 24.14 -1.45 3.72
C ALA A 150 24.16 -1.26 2.20
N ILE A 151 23.03 -0.83 1.65
CA ILE A 151 22.86 -0.49 0.24
C ILE A 151 22.19 0.87 0.14
N LEU A 152 22.87 1.82 -0.49
CA LEU A 152 22.29 3.11 -0.84
C LEU A 152 21.46 2.96 -2.11
N VAL A 153 20.20 3.37 -2.03
CA VAL A 153 19.26 3.38 -3.14
C VAL A 153 18.86 4.82 -3.42
N GLU A 154 19.05 5.25 -4.66
CA GLU A 154 18.54 6.53 -5.16
C GLU A 154 17.60 6.29 -6.33
N ALA A 155 16.44 6.93 -6.32
CA ALA A 155 15.39 6.78 -7.32
C ALA A 155 15.11 5.29 -7.64
N HIS A 156 14.96 4.47 -6.59
CA HIS A 156 14.72 3.02 -6.68
C HIS A 156 15.80 2.23 -7.45
N LYS A 157 17.04 2.71 -7.47
CA LYS A 157 18.19 2.00 -8.04
C LYS A 157 19.34 1.97 -7.06
N ILE A 158 19.98 0.81 -6.96
CA ILE A 158 21.19 0.67 -6.15
C ILE A 158 22.29 1.56 -6.72
N LYS A 159 22.82 2.43 -5.87
CA LYS A 159 23.93 3.32 -6.19
C LYS A 159 25.23 2.83 -5.59
N GLU A 160 25.19 2.48 -4.32
CA GLU A 160 26.38 2.10 -3.58
C GLU A 160 26.11 0.95 -2.62
N ARG A 161 27.14 0.17 -2.33
CA ARG A 161 27.11 -0.96 -1.41
C ARG A 161 28.20 -0.75 -0.38
N PHE A 162 27.85 -1.01 0.87
CA PHE A 162 28.73 -0.94 2.01
C PHE A 162 28.71 -2.29 2.74
N SER A 163 29.88 -2.80 3.07
CA SER A 163 30.04 -3.98 3.92
C SER A 163 31.31 -3.82 4.72
N VAL A 164 31.26 -4.12 6.02
CA VAL A 164 32.42 -4.11 6.89
C VAL A 164 32.27 -5.20 7.96
N LEU A 165 33.34 -5.95 8.18
CA LEU A 165 33.44 -6.87 9.31
C LEU A 165 33.87 -6.11 10.55
N VAL A 166 33.32 -6.48 11.70
CA VAL A 166 33.63 -5.87 12.99
C VAL A 166 34.32 -6.92 13.85
N GLN A 167 35.50 -6.59 14.38
CA GLN A 167 36.20 -7.50 15.27
C GLN A 167 35.52 -7.50 16.65
N PRO A 168 34.92 -8.62 17.10
CA PRO A 168 34.30 -8.70 18.42
C PRO A 168 35.37 -8.86 19.51
N GLN A 169 35.02 -8.55 20.76
CA GLN A 169 35.91 -8.77 21.91
C GLN A 169 36.10 -10.26 22.24
N LYS A 170 35.10 -11.08 21.92
CA LYS A 170 35.11 -12.53 22.13
C LYS A 170 34.91 -13.26 20.82
N ASP A 171 35.58 -14.40 20.69
CA ASP A 171 35.37 -15.31 19.57
C ASP A 171 33.89 -15.72 19.50
N ILE A 172 33.36 -15.76 18.28
CA ILE A 172 32.01 -16.23 18.02
C ILE A 172 31.95 -17.76 18.16
N ALA A 173 30.80 -18.27 18.61
CA ALA A 173 30.57 -19.70 18.68
C ALA A 173 30.49 -20.33 17.29
N GLU A 174 30.88 -21.60 17.16
CA GLU A 174 30.84 -22.38 15.91
C GLU A 174 29.44 -22.36 15.26
N GLN A 175 28.38 -22.28 16.07
CA GLN A 175 27.01 -22.17 15.60
C GLN A 175 26.77 -20.89 14.79
N ILE A 176 27.36 -19.76 15.21
CA ILE A 176 27.25 -18.48 14.49
C ILE A 176 28.06 -18.53 13.20
N GLU A 177 29.26 -19.11 13.23
CA GLU A 177 30.08 -19.33 12.04
C GLU A 177 29.34 -20.20 11.00
N ASN A 178 28.68 -21.27 11.45
CA ASN A 178 27.90 -22.14 10.57
C ASN A 178 26.67 -21.44 9.95
N ILE A 179 26.08 -20.48 10.67
CA ILE A 179 24.93 -19.72 10.17
C ILE A 179 25.40 -18.65 9.18
N THR A 180 26.35 -17.80 9.60
CA THR A 180 26.78 -16.58 8.88
C THR A 180 27.87 -16.84 7.83
N GLY A 181 28.59 -17.96 7.94
CA GLY A 181 29.80 -18.21 7.18
C GLY A 181 30.95 -17.25 7.50
N ILE A 182 30.84 -16.47 8.58
CA ILE A 182 31.90 -15.59 9.08
C ILE A 182 32.71 -16.40 10.09
N THR A 183 34.02 -16.51 9.88
CA THR A 183 34.90 -17.27 10.77
C THR A 183 35.63 -16.36 11.76
N ASN A 184 36.04 -16.89 12.91
CA ASN A 184 36.90 -16.16 13.85
C ASN A 184 38.26 -15.73 13.22
N ALA A 185 38.73 -16.43 12.19
CA ALA A 185 39.92 -16.00 11.44
C ALA A 185 39.63 -14.73 10.64
N MET A 186 38.53 -14.71 9.87
CA MET A 186 38.11 -13.53 9.09
C MET A 186 37.91 -12.30 9.99
N LEU A 187 37.27 -12.47 11.15
CA LEU A 187 37.03 -11.36 12.09
C LEU A 187 38.33 -10.77 12.67
N ARG A 188 39.36 -11.60 12.87
CA ARG A 188 40.67 -11.14 13.37
C ARG A 188 41.53 -10.51 12.29
N GLU A 189 41.41 -10.98 11.05
CA GLU A 189 42.25 -10.54 9.93
C GLU A 189 41.67 -9.31 9.21
N GLU A 190 40.35 -9.27 9.02
CA GLU A 190 39.66 -8.24 8.22
C GLU A 190 38.75 -7.33 9.05
N GLY A 191 38.40 -7.74 10.27
CA GLY A 191 37.51 -6.98 11.14
C GLY A 191 38.13 -5.66 11.60
N VAL A 192 37.32 -4.60 11.62
CA VAL A 192 37.71 -3.30 12.17
C VAL A 192 37.08 -3.07 13.54
N ASP A 193 37.60 -2.10 14.29
CA ASP A 193 37.00 -1.67 15.55
C ASP A 193 35.57 -1.15 15.34
N ILE A 194 34.67 -1.48 16.28
CA ILE A 194 33.24 -1.10 16.21
C ILE A 194 33.03 0.41 16.06
N SER A 195 33.87 1.25 16.69
CA SER A 195 33.77 2.71 16.55
C SER A 195 34.04 3.15 15.11
N ILE A 196 35.05 2.56 14.46
CA ILE A 196 35.38 2.87 13.06
C ILE A 196 34.27 2.38 12.14
N ALA A 197 33.78 1.15 12.36
CA ALA A 197 32.68 0.58 11.60
C ALA A 197 31.42 1.44 11.68
N MET A 198 31.00 1.82 12.90
CA MET A 198 29.80 2.63 13.14
C MET A 198 29.93 4.04 12.57
N GLN A 199 31.09 4.69 12.67
CA GLN A 199 31.31 6.01 12.07
C GLN A 199 31.13 5.95 10.55
N ARG A 200 31.74 4.96 9.88
CA ARG A 200 31.60 4.76 8.43
C ARG A 200 30.16 4.43 8.04
N PHE A 201 29.50 3.57 8.82
CA PHE A 201 28.13 3.14 8.58
C PHE A 201 27.13 4.28 8.69
N ILE A 202 27.22 5.10 9.75
CA ILE A 202 26.36 6.28 9.93
C ILE A 202 26.59 7.31 8.83
N ALA A 203 27.86 7.56 8.48
CA ALA A 203 28.20 8.47 7.38
C ALA A 203 27.63 7.99 6.03
N PHE A 204 27.69 6.69 5.76
CA PHE A 204 27.09 6.08 4.56
C PHE A 204 25.58 6.29 4.48
N MET A 205 24.88 6.29 5.62
CA MET A 205 23.43 6.44 5.65
C MET A 205 22.94 7.88 5.44
N ASP A 206 23.76 8.87 5.77
CA ASP A 206 23.48 10.31 5.61
C ASP A 206 22.05 10.74 6.03
N GLY A 207 21.54 10.18 7.13
CA GLY A 207 20.21 10.49 7.66
C GLY A 207 19.02 10.00 6.82
N LEU A 208 19.25 9.26 5.73
CA LEU A 208 18.20 8.72 4.88
C LEU A 208 17.28 7.72 5.63
N PRO A 209 16.02 7.55 5.20
CA PRO A 209 15.17 6.49 5.71
C PRO A 209 15.82 5.11 5.54
N VAL A 210 15.65 4.26 6.54
CA VAL A 210 16.29 2.95 6.60
C VAL A 210 15.24 1.87 6.41
N VAL A 211 15.50 0.95 5.48
CA VAL A 211 14.70 -0.24 5.20
C VAL A 211 15.45 -1.45 5.75
N ALA A 212 14.77 -2.27 6.56
CA ALA A 212 15.34 -3.51 7.08
C ALA A 212 14.28 -4.60 7.21
N HIS A 213 14.70 -5.86 7.27
CA HIS A 213 13.81 -6.97 7.58
C HIS A 213 13.89 -7.31 9.06
N ASN A 214 12.78 -7.14 9.80
CA ASN A 214 12.77 -7.23 11.27
C ASN A 214 13.59 -6.10 11.96
N ALA A 215 13.44 -4.87 11.46
CA ALA A 215 14.23 -3.69 11.85
C ALA A 215 14.42 -3.44 13.35
N ASP A 216 13.49 -3.88 14.21
CA ASP A 216 13.62 -3.72 15.67
C ASP A 216 14.88 -4.44 16.20
N PHE A 217 15.24 -5.57 15.59
CA PHE A 217 16.45 -6.31 15.90
C PHE A 217 17.70 -5.48 15.58
N ASP A 218 17.87 -5.06 14.32
CA ASP A 218 19.03 -4.28 13.88
C ASP A 218 19.16 -2.98 14.69
N TYR A 219 18.05 -2.27 14.88
CA TYR A 219 18.03 -1.01 15.62
C TYR A 219 18.42 -1.19 17.10
N SER A 220 18.12 -2.34 17.71
CA SER A 220 18.51 -2.59 19.10
C SER A 220 20.03 -2.67 19.26
N PHE A 221 20.72 -3.38 18.36
CA PHE A 221 22.18 -3.47 18.32
C PHE A 221 22.83 -2.15 17.92
N LEU A 222 22.32 -1.49 16.86
CA LEU A 222 22.87 -0.21 16.38
C LEU A 222 22.77 0.88 17.43
N ARG A 223 21.66 0.98 18.17
CA ARG A 223 21.53 1.95 19.28
C ARG A 223 22.50 1.67 20.42
N LYS A 224 22.71 0.39 20.79
CA LYS A 224 23.72 0.02 21.79
C LYS A 224 25.12 0.38 21.31
N ALA A 225 25.45 0.06 20.06
CA ALA A 225 26.74 0.40 19.47
C ALA A 225 26.98 1.91 19.42
N CYS A 226 25.95 2.72 19.08
CA CYS A 226 26.05 4.17 19.15
C CYS A 226 26.37 4.67 20.57
N ALA A 227 25.69 4.12 21.59
CA ALA A 227 25.95 4.48 22.98
C ALA A 227 27.37 4.10 23.42
N LEU A 228 27.85 2.91 23.05
CA LEU A 228 29.22 2.46 23.33
C LEU A 228 30.28 3.35 22.67
N CYS A 229 30.01 3.83 21.46
CA CYS A 229 30.95 4.64 20.68
C CYS A 229 30.80 6.15 20.89
N ASN A 230 29.95 6.59 21.83
CA ASN A 230 29.60 8.02 22.02
C ASN A 230 29.13 8.71 20.73
N LEU A 231 28.40 7.99 19.88
CA LEU A 231 27.81 8.51 18.64
C LEU A 231 26.36 8.96 18.88
N PRO A 232 25.81 9.85 18.04
CA PRO A 232 24.40 10.23 18.11
C PRO A 232 23.49 9.00 18.08
N LEU A 233 22.35 9.09 18.77
CA LEU A 233 21.37 8.00 18.80
C LEU A 233 20.90 7.68 17.38
N PHE A 234 20.89 6.39 17.04
CA PHE A 234 20.36 5.92 15.77
C PHE A 234 18.85 6.17 15.66
N SER A 235 18.48 7.23 14.95
CA SER A 235 17.12 7.78 14.89
C SER A 235 16.53 7.90 13.48
N ASN A 236 17.15 7.27 12.49
CA ASN A 236 16.65 7.27 11.12
C ASN A 236 15.21 6.73 11.08
N ARG A 237 14.40 7.24 10.14
CA ARG A 237 13.05 6.73 9.93
C ARG A 237 13.13 5.26 9.48
N SER A 238 12.57 4.36 10.28
CA SER A 238 12.57 2.92 9.97
C SER A 238 11.39 2.47 9.12
N ILE A 239 11.65 1.61 8.14
CA ILE A 239 10.67 0.92 7.30
C ILE A 239 10.95 -0.59 7.38
N CYS A 240 10.10 -1.30 8.13
CA CYS A 240 10.28 -2.73 8.37
C CYS A 240 9.54 -3.56 7.31
N THR A 241 10.28 -4.29 6.47
CA THR A 241 9.70 -5.14 5.40
C THR A 241 8.91 -6.31 5.97
N LEU A 242 9.23 -6.79 7.17
CA LEU A 242 8.45 -7.81 7.89
C LEU A 242 7.03 -7.30 8.20
N ILE A 243 6.93 -6.08 8.74
CA ILE A 243 5.64 -5.44 9.04
C ILE A 243 4.86 -5.17 7.74
N LEU A 244 5.53 -4.66 6.71
CA LEU A 244 4.90 -4.43 5.39
C LEU A 244 4.37 -5.74 4.79
N SER A 245 5.16 -6.81 4.85
CA SER A 245 4.78 -8.13 4.34
C SER A 245 3.55 -8.68 5.06
N ARG A 246 3.51 -8.63 6.39
CA ARG A 246 2.33 -9.05 7.19
C ARG A 246 1.05 -8.29 6.83
N ARG A 247 1.18 -7.03 6.41
CA ARG A 247 0.03 -6.20 6.00
C ARG A 247 -0.45 -6.51 4.59
N LYS A 248 0.45 -6.86 3.68
CA LYS A 248 0.17 -6.96 2.24
C LYS A 248 0.00 -8.38 1.72
N ILE A 249 0.60 -9.37 2.38
CA ILE A 249 0.68 -10.74 1.89
C ILE A 249 -0.16 -11.65 2.78
N ARG A 250 -0.87 -12.59 2.16
CA ARG A 250 -1.55 -13.69 2.85
C ARG A 250 -1.06 -15.02 2.30
N LYS A 251 -1.29 -16.11 3.05
CA LYS A 251 -0.97 -17.49 2.64
C LYS A 251 0.53 -17.76 2.40
N VAL A 252 1.36 -17.38 3.37
CA VAL A 252 2.76 -17.81 3.46
C VAL A 252 2.97 -18.54 4.79
N ASP A 253 3.83 -19.56 4.81
CA ASP A 253 4.06 -20.39 5.99
C ASP A 253 4.60 -19.57 7.17
N ASN A 254 5.49 -18.62 6.86
CA ASN A 254 6.02 -17.64 7.78
C ASN A 254 6.53 -16.42 7.00
N TYR A 255 6.96 -15.39 7.73
CA TYR A 255 7.43 -14.14 7.16
C TYR A 255 8.96 -13.95 7.27
N LYS A 256 9.73 -15.04 7.41
CA LYS A 256 11.19 -14.94 7.34
C LYS A 256 11.60 -14.45 5.95
N LEU A 257 12.71 -13.72 5.87
CA LEU A 257 13.22 -13.14 4.63
C LEU A 257 13.29 -14.18 3.50
N ILE A 258 13.84 -15.37 3.78
CA ILE A 258 13.94 -16.46 2.82
C ILE A 258 12.58 -16.95 2.29
N THR A 259 11.58 -17.06 3.16
CA THR A 259 10.25 -17.55 2.78
C THR A 259 9.57 -16.54 1.88
N LEU A 260 9.73 -15.25 2.18
CA LEU A 260 9.23 -14.16 1.36
C LEU A 260 9.99 -14.04 0.03
N ALA A 261 11.31 -14.20 0.04
CA ALA A 261 12.13 -14.20 -1.16
C ALA A 261 11.67 -15.30 -2.13
N LYS A 262 11.49 -16.53 -1.62
CA LYS A 262 10.94 -17.65 -2.39
C LYS A 262 9.53 -17.36 -2.91
N HIS A 263 8.65 -16.81 -2.08
CA HIS A 263 7.28 -16.45 -2.47
C HIS A 263 7.26 -15.47 -3.66
N PHE A 264 8.23 -14.54 -3.71
CA PHE A 264 8.32 -13.54 -4.78
C PHE A 264 9.24 -13.92 -5.96
N GLY A 265 9.80 -15.14 -5.95
CA GLY A 265 10.78 -15.58 -6.94
C GLY A 265 12.06 -14.73 -6.94
N ILE A 266 12.46 -14.19 -5.79
CA ILE A 266 13.73 -13.47 -5.64
C ILE A 266 14.85 -14.53 -5.52
N PRO A 267 15.90 -14.46 -6.38
CA PRO A 267 17.04 -15.36 -6.26
C PRO A 267 17.73 -15.19 -4.91
N THR A 268 17.95 -16.29 -4.21
CA THR A 268 18.71 -16.33 -2.95
C THR A 268 20.07 -16.99 -3.23
N THR A 269 21.14 -16.21 -3.33
CA THR A 269 22.53 -16.71 -3.27
C THR A 269 23.04 -16.66 -1.83
N LYS A 270 24.04 -17.49 -1.47
CA LYS A 270 24.64 -17.68 -0.12
C LYS A 270 24.00 -16.81 1.00
N MET A 271 23.14 -17.44 1.78
CA MET A 271 22.38 -16.80 2.86
C MET A 271 23.26 -16.44 4.05
N HIS A 272 22.86 -15.42 4.82
CA HIS A 272 23.51 -14.95 6.05
C HIS A 272 24.86 -14.25 5.84
N ARG A 273 24.96 -13.52 4.72
CA ARG A 273 25.93 -12.43 4.58
C ARG A 273 25.12 -11.15 4.48
N SER A 274 25.43 -10.19 5.34
CA SER A 274 24.62 -8.97 5.50
C SER A 274 24.34 -8.26 4.17
N LEU A 275 25.33 -8.18 3.27
CA LEU A 275 25.13 -7.53 1.96
C LEU A 275 24.20 -8.33 1.03
N ALA A 276 24.24 -9.66 1.07
CA ALA A 276 23.33 -10.50 0.29
C ALA A 276 21.89 -10.38 0.82
N ASP A 277 21.73 -10.32 2.13
CA ASP A 277 20.41 -10.14 2.76
C ASP A 277 19.88 -8.71 2.56
N CYS A 278 20.75 -7.70 2.46
CA CYS A 278 20.39 -6.36 1.99
C CYS A 278 19.82 -6.39 0.55
N GLU A 279 20.45 -7.12 -0.38
CA GLU A 279 19.98 -7.24 -1.77
C GLU A 279 18.59 -7.91 -1.85
N ILE A 280 18.39 -8.97 -1.06
CA ILE A 280 17.11 -9.65 -0.98
C ILE A 280 16.06 -8.71 -0.37
N THR A 281 16.41 -7.99 0.69
CA THR A 281 15.53 -7.03 1.37
C THR A 281 15.17 -5.86 0.46
N TYR A 282 16.12 -5.35 -0.33
CA TYR A 282 15.89 -4.35 -1.37
C TYR A 282 14.86 -4.83 -2.39
N GLN A 283 15.08 -6.00 -3.00
CA GLN A 283 14.16 -6.56 -3.99
C GLN A 283 12.78 -6.85 -3.40
N LEU A 284 12.73 -7.34 -2.16
CA LEU A 284 11.49 -7.58 -1.43
C LEU A 284 10.75 -6.26 -1.19
N TYR A 285 11.43 -5.24 -0.70
CA TYR A 285 10.85 -3.92 -0.46
C TYR A 285 10.28 -3.32 -1.75
N GLU A 286 11.05 -3.33 -2.84
CA GLU A 286 10.61 -2.87 -4.16
C GLU A 286 9.35 -3.61 -4.61
N LYS A 287 9.29 -4.94 -4.47
CA LYS A 287 8.07 -5.70 -4.79
C LYS A 287 6.90 -5.32 -3.86
N LEU A 288 7.13 -5.14 -2.57
CA LEU A 288 6.11 -4.78 -1.58
C LEU A 288 5.50 -3.40 -1.83
N ILE A 289 6.30 -2.40 -2.21
CA ILE A 289 5.79 -1.06 -2.51
C ILE A 289 5.07 -1.02 -3.87
N ASN A 290 5.48 -1.88 -4.81
CA ASN A 290 4.84 -2.02 -6.12
C ASN A 290 3.60 -2.93 -6.10
N LEU A 291 3.39 -3.72 -5.04
CA LEU A 291 2.19 -4.53 -4.84
C LEU A 291 0.96 -3.65 -4.60
N ASP A 292 0.07 -3.61 -5.59
CA ASP A 292 -1.28 -3.07 -5.43
C ASP A 292 -2.04 -3.90 -4.38
N THR A 293 -2.67 -3.24 -3.42
CA THR A 293 -3.49 -3.88 -2.35
C THR A 293 -4.77 -4.56 -2.87
N SER A 294 -4.88 -4.75 -4.19
CA SER A 294 -6.02 -5.33 -4.88
C SER A 294 -5.56 -6.60 -5.61
N GLY A 295 -5.48 -7.71 -4.88
CA GLY A 295 -5.43 -9.05 -5.46
C GLY A 295 -4.34 -9.95 -4.92
N LEU A 296 -4.54 -10.51 -3.72
CA LEU A 296 -4.07 -11.84 -3.25
C LEU A 296 -5.02 -12.35 -2.16
#